data_AF-A0AAV2RY72-F1
#
_entry.id   AF-A0AAV2RY72-F1
#
_cell.length_a   1.000
_cell.length_b   1.000
_cell.length_c   1.000
_cell.angle_alpha   90.00
_cell.angle_beta   90.00
_cell.angle_gamma   90.00
#
_symmetry.space_group_name_H-M   'P 1'
#
loop_
_entity.id
_entity.type
_entity.pdbx_description
1 polymer ?
#
loop_
_entity_poly.entity_id
_entity_poly.type
_entity_poly.pdbx_seq_one_letter_code
_entity_poly.pdbx_strand_id
1 'polypeptide(L)'
;HSGNTKDAWKRAIDLWYDEAKYVHVESISNYGLSSEELFKETGHYTQMVWANTYEVGCGAVSYSGGGAVVDGSDYYTTGRILICNYGPGGNNPGDEVYKIGSTASKCGKPGRSKTYPNLCASTDFYEE
;
A
#
# COMPACT_ATOMS: atom_id res chain seq x y z
N HIS A 1 11.34 -6.94 23.96
CA HIS A 1 11.86 -7.33 22.62
C HIS A 1 11.63 -6.19 21.64
N SER A 2 12.60 -5.27 21.49
CA SER A 2 12.53 -4.17 20.54
C SER A 2 12.97 -4.67 19.15
N GLY A 3 12.05 -5.20 18.35
CA GLY A 3 12.35 -5.55 16.95
C GLY A 3 12.86 -4.33 16.18
N ASN A 4 13.76 -4.54 15.23
CA ASN A 4 14.30 -3.49 14.37
C ASN A 4 13.16 -2.70 13.70
N THR A 5 13.27 -1.38 13.63
CA THR A 5 12.27 -0.49 13.00
C THR A 5 12.01 -0.85 11.54
N LYS A 6 13.06 -1.23 10.80
CA LYS A 6 12.92 -1.68 9.40
C LYS A 6 12.03 -2.92 9.27
N ASP A 7 12.19 -3.88 10.17
CA ASP A 7 11.41 -5.11 10.17
C ASP A 7 9.94 -4.84 10.50
N ALA A 8 9.67 -3.88 11.40
CA ALA A 8 8.31 -3.47 11.73
C ALA A 8 7.61 -2.79 10.54
N TRP A 9 8.32 -1.94 9.79
CA TRP A 9 7.76 -1.31 8.58
C TRP A 9 7.53 -2.32 7.48
N LYS A 10 8.50 -3.23 7.25
CA LYS A 10 8.32 -4.32 6.30
C LYS A 10 7.08 -5.13 6.64
N ARG A 11 6.89 -5.49 7.91
CA ARG A 11 5.70 -6.23 8.36
C ARG A 11 4.40 -5.47 8.10
N ALA A 12 4.36 -4.16 8.32
CA ALA A 12 3.17 -3.36 8.02
C ALA A 12 2.85 -3.37 6.51
N ILE A 13 3.86 -3.19 5.67
CA ILE A 13 3.71 -3.22 4.20
C ILE A 13 3.32 -4.63 3.73
N ASP A 14 3.89 -5.69 4.30
CA ASP A 14 3.53 -7.07 3.98
C ASP A 14 2.06 -7.34 4.34
N LEU A 15 1.58 -6.86 5.50
CA LEU A 15 0.18 -7.01 5.91
C LEU A 15 -0.79 -6.30 4.95
N TRP A 16 -0.43 -5.10 4.48
CA TRP A 16 -1.19 -4.40 3.45
C TRP A 16 -1.19 -5.15 2.13
N TYR A 17 -0.04 -5.70 1.73
CA TYR A 17 0.09 -6.46 0.49
C TYR A 17 -0.66 -7.80 0.53
N ASP A 18 -0.68 -8.48 1.68
CA ASP A 18 -1.31 -9.79 1.86
C ASP A 18 -2.83 -9.76 1.62
N GLU A 19 -3.46 -8.58 1.61
CA GLU A 19 -4.84 -8.39 1.19
C GLU A 19 -5.09 -8.82 -0.27
N ALA A 20 -4.04 -8.94 -1.09
CA ALA A 20 -4.10 -9.47 -2.46
C ALA A 20 -4.87 -10.79 -2.56
N LYS A 21 -4.83 -11.63 -1.52
CA LYS A 21 -5.54 -12.92 -1.48
C LYS A 21 -7.06 -12.79 -1.46
N TYR A 22 -7.58 -11.62 -1.10
CA TYR A 22 -9.01 -11.30 -1.04
C TYR A 22 -9.48 -10.47 -2.24
N VAL A 23 -8.58 -10.16 -3.17
CA VAL A 23 -8.90 -9.34 -4.34
C VAL A 23 -9.55 -10.19 -5.42
N HIS A 24 -10.71 -9.73 -5.86
CA HIS A 24 -11.43 -10.28 -7.00
C HIS A 24 -11.24 -9.41 -8.24
N VAL A 25 -11.24 -10.03 -9.43
CA VAL A 25 -10.97 -9.32 -10.70
C VAL A 25 -12.01 -8.24 -11.00
N GLU A 26 -13.23 -8.43 -10.52
CA GLU A 26 -14.32 -7.47 -10.60
C GLU A 26 -14.00 -6.19 -9.82
N SER A 27 -13.34 -6.32 -8.67
CA SER A 27 -12.91 -5.19 -7.84
C SER A 27 -11.73 -4.42 -8.44
N ILE A 28 -10.96 -5.03 -9.35
CA ILE A 28 -9.92 -4.34 -10.11
C ILE A 28 -10.51 -3.44 -11.19
N SER A 29 -11.55 -3.91 -11.88
CA SER A 29 -12.15 -3.19 -13.01
C SER A 29 -13.12 -2.10 -12.55
N ASN A 30 -13.71 -2.26 -11.37
CA ASN A 30 -14.70 -1.35 -10.81
C ASN A 30 -14.62 -1.36 -9.29
N TYR A 31 -13.69 -0.59 -8.76
CA TYR A 31 -13.40 -0.55 -7.34
C TYR A 31 -14.59 0.00 -6.54
N GLY A 32 -14.90 -0.63 -5.40
CA GLY A 32 -15.94 -0.17 -4.47
C GLY A 32 -17.39 -0.44 -4.89
N LEU A 33 -17.67 -0.98 -6.08
CA LEU A 33 -19.04 -1.27 -6.55
C LEU A 33 -19.39 -2.78 -6.54
N SER A 34 -18.42 -3.66 -6.26
CA SER A 34 -18.62 -5.12 -6.31
C SER A 34 -19.14 -5.74 -4.99
N SER A 35 -18.88 -5.14 -3.82
CA SER A 35 -19.62 -5.28 -2.55
C SER A 35 -18.91 -4.46 -1.46
N GLU A 36 -19.64 -4.01 -0.43
CA GLU A 36 -19.02 -3.30 0.71
C GLU A 36 -18.05 -4.17 1.53
N GLU A 37 -18.25 -5.50 1.56
CA GLU A 37 -17.38 -6.42 2.28
C GLU A 37 -16.01 -6.56 1.59
N LEU A 38 -15.98 -6.62 0.25
CA LEU A 38 -14.74 -6.67 -0.51
C LEU A 38 -13.91 -5.38 -0.36
N PHE A 39 -14.57 -4.24 -0.16
CA PHE A 39 -13.91 -2.96 0.06
C PHE A 39 -13.14 -2.89 1.39
N LYS A 40 -13.69 -3.46 2.46
CA LYS A 40 -13.09 -3.36 3.82
C LYS A 40 -11.80 -4.16 3.97
N GLU A 41 -11.62 -5.21 3.17
CA GLU A 41 -10.50 -6.15 3.32
C GLU A 41 -9.39 -5.97 2.29
N THR A 42 -9.56 -5.11 1.28
CA THR A 42 -8.61 -4.98 0.15
C THR A 42 -8.05 -3.58 -0.08
N GLY A 43 -8.54 -2.59 0.66
CA GLY A 43 -8.23 -1.19 0.41
C GLY A 43 -6.76 -0.82 0.53
N HIS A 44 -5.97 -1.48 1.39
CA HIS A 44 -4.55 -1.18 1.48
C HIS A 44 -3.81 -1.72 0.26
N TYR A 45 -4.08 -2.98 -0.14
CA TYR A 45 -3.47 -3.55 -1.34
C TYR A 45 -3.83 -2.76 -2.60
N THR A 46 -5.11 -2.44 -2.81
CA THR A 46 -5.54 -1.73 -4.02
C THR A 46 -4.91 -0.35 -4.13
N GLN A 47 -4.70 0.36 -3.01
CA GLN A 47 -3.95 1.62 -3.02
C GLN A 47 -2.48 1.41 -3.37
N MET A 48 -1.83 0.34 -2.87
CA MET A 48 -0.42 0.05 -3.17
C MET A 48 -0.19 -0.24 -4.66
N VAL A 49 -1.17 -0.83 -5.36
CA VAL A 49 -1.06 -1.20 -6.77
C VAL A 49 -1.87 -0.31 -7.71
N TRP A 50 -2.33 0.84 -7.22
CA TRP A 50 -3.15 1.76 -8.01
C TRP A 50 -2.34 2.38 -9.15
N ALA A 51 -2.75 2.16 -10.40
CA ALA A 51 -1.94 2.49 -11.59
C ALA A 51 -1.60 3.98 -11.74
N ASN A 52 -2.48 4.85 -11.25
CA ASN A 52 -2.29 6.30 -11.33
C ASN A 52 -1.50 6.86 -10.14
N THR A 53 -1.22 6.06 -9.11
CA THR A 53 -0.40 6.46 -7.95
C THR A 53 1.07 6.23 -8.29
N TYR A 54 1.90 7.26 -8.15
CA TYR A 54 3.33 7.19 -8.45
C TYR A 54 4.23 7.80 -7.37
N GLU A 55 3.66 8.49 -6.39
CA GLU A 55 4.36 9.02 -5.22
C GLU A 55 3.84 8.39 -3.94
N VAL A 56 4.75 8.18 -2.98
CA VAL A 56 4.40 7.72 -1.64
C VAL A 56 5.28 8.42 -0.61
N GLY A 57 4.65 8.90 0.45
CA GLY A 57 5.32 9.48 1.61
C GLY A 57 4.86 8.80 2.88
N CYS A 58 5.79 8.26 3.67
CA CYS A 58 5.48 7.54 4.90
C CYS A 58 6.08 8.21 6.13
N GLY A 59 5.33 8.18 7.23
CA GLY A 59 5.76 8.59 8.56
C GLY A 59 5.46 7.50 9.58
N ALA A 60 6.27 7.42 10.64
CA ALA A 60 6.07 6.44 11.69
C ALA A 60 6.04 7.10 13.07
N VAL A 61 5.15 6.62 13.93
CA VAL A 61 5.05 7.04 15.33
C VAL A 61 5.25 5.81 16.21
N SER A 62 6.16 5.91 17.19
CA SER A 62 6.30 4.92 18.25
C SER A 62 5.75 5.50 19.55
N TYR A 63 4.98 4.70 20.28
CA TYR A 63 4.40 5.09 21.55
C TYR A 63 4.47 3.94 22.54
N SER A 64 4.53 4.26 23.83
CA SER A 64 4.33 3.27 24.89
C SER A 64 2.82 3.05 25.07
N GLY A 65 2.35 1.85 24.73
CA GLY A 65 1.01 1.37 25.06
C GLY A 65 0.97 0.83 26.50
N GLY A 66 -0.19 0.96 27.15
CA GLY A 66 -0.46 0.75 28.58
C GLY A 66 0.38 -0.35 29.25
N GLY A 67 0.87 -0.02 30.46
CA GLY A 67 1.62 -0.93 31.30
C GLY A 67 0.73 -2.07 31.80
N ALA A 68 1.18 -3.31 31.62
CA ALA A 68 0.67 -4.44 32.38
C ALA A 68 1.65 -4.69 33.54
N VAL A 69 1.16 -4.87 34.76
CA VAL A 69 2.01 -5.41 35.83
C VAL A 69 2.04 -6.93 35.67
N VAL A 70 3.20 -7.47 35.31
CA VAL A 70 3.44 -8.92 35.24
C VAL A 70 4.48 -9.23 36.31
N ASP A 71 4.13 -10.12 37.25
CA ASP A 71 5.00 -10.53 38.37
C ASP A 71 5.57 -9.35 39.18
N GLY A 72 4.77 -8.31 39.41
CA GLY A 72 5.15 -7.13 40.20
C GLY A 72 6.08 -6.14 39.47
N SER A 73 6.32 -6.33 38.18
CA SER A 73 7.10 -5.41 37.34
C SER A 73 6.20 -4.73 36.30
N ASP A 74 6.40 -3.42 36.11
CA ASP A 74 5.74 -2.67 35.04
C ASP A 74 6.26 -3.12 33.68
N TYR A 75 5.37 -3.71 32.87
CA TYR A 75 5.65 -4.12 31.50
C TYR A 75 4.95 -3.17 30.53
N TYR A 76 5.71 -2.27 29.90
CA TYR A 76 5.21 -1.41 28.84
C TYR A 76 5.34 -2.08 27.48
N THR A 77 4.27 -2.08 26.70
CA THR A 77 4.34 -2.49 25.30
C THR A 77 4.73 -1.28 24.44
N THR A 78 5.63 -1.46 23.48
CA THR A 78 5.90 -0.41 22.47
C THR A 78 4.97 -0.65 21.28
N GLY A 79 4.00 0.24 21.09
CA GLY A 79 3.20 0.33 19.88
C GLY A 79 3.96 1.10 18.79
N ARG A 80 3.75 0.71 17.53
CA ARG A 80 4.28 1.41 16.36
C ARG A 80 3.18 1.55 15.31
N ILE A 81 3.00 2.75 14.78
CA ILE A 81 2.08 3.05 13.70
C ILE A 81 2.91 3.54 12.51
N LEU A 82 2.71 2.91 11.35
CA LEU A 82 3.22 3.37 10.06
C LEU A 82 2.04 3.95 9.27
N ILE A 83 2.19 5.17 8.79
CA ILE A 83 1.22 5.86 7.95
C ILE A 83 1.90 6.15 6.62
N CYS A 84 1.24 5.83 5.51
CA CYS A 84 1.70 6.17 4.17
C CYS A 84 0.60 6.90 3.43
N ASN A 85 0.93 8.07 2.88
CA ASN A 85 0.08 8.82 1.98
C ASN A 85 0.53 8.58 0.54
N TYR A 86 -0.43 8.50 -0.37
CA TYR A 86 -0.21 8.13 -1.77
C TYR A 86 -0.66 9.27 -2.70
N GLY A 87 0.15 9.57 -3.71
CA GLY A 87 -0.03 10.69 -4.63
C GLY A 87 0.09 10.26 -6.10
N PRO A 88 -0.88 10.63 -6.94
CA PRO A 88 -2.29 10.83 -6.64
C PRO A 88 -2.88 9.70 -5.79
N GLY A 89 -3.89 10.01 -4.99
CA GLY A 89 -4.63 8.99 -4.22
C GLY A 89 -5.43 8.06 -5.13
N GLY A 90 -5.57 6.81 -4.70
CA GLY A 90 -6.36 5.79 -5.37
C GLY A 90 -7.67 5.48 -4.64
N ASN A 91 -8.19 4.28 -4.87
CA ASN A 91 -9.40 3.76 -4.21
C ASN A 91 -10.65 4.63 -4.40
N ASN A 92 -10.75 5.31 -5.53
CA ASN A 92 -11.96 6.05 -5.89
C ASN A 92 -13.06 5.05 -6.29
N PRO A 93 -14.25 5.10 -5.70
CA PRO A 93 -15.36 4.25 -6.10
C PRO A 93 -15.73 4.46 -7.58
N GLY A 94 -15.88 3.37 -8.33
CA GLY A 94 -16.19 3.40 -9.76
C GLY A 94 -14.96 3.37 -10.68
N ASP A 95 -13.78 3.68 -10.17
CA ASP A 95 -12.55 3.67 -10.96
C ASP A 95 -11.93 2.26 -11.04
N GLU A 96 -11.12 2.02 -12.07
CA GLU A 96 -10.29 0.83 -12.15
C GLU A 96 -9.01 1.00 -11.31
N VAL A 97 -8.61 -0.02 -10.56
CA VAL A 97 -7.34 -0.03 -9.81
C VAL A 97 -6.16 0.05 -10.77
N TYR A 98 -6.22 -0.74 -11.84
CA TYR A 98 -5.31 -0.69 -12.98
C TYR A 98 -5.99 -1.30 -14.22
N LYS A 99 -5.53 -0.90 -15.40
CA LYS A 99 -6.02 -1.44 -16.68
C LYS A 99 -5.61 -2.90 -16.83
N ILE A 100 -6.59 -3.79 -16.92
CA ILE A 100 -6.35 -5.21 -17.23
C ILE A 100 -5.87 -5.36 -18.68
N GLY A 101 -4.75 -6.05 -18.89
CA GLY A 101 -4.21 -6.31 -20.21
C GLY A 101 -2.76 -6.78 -20.17
N SER A 102 -2.12 -6.84 -21.34
CA SER A 102 -0.70 -7.17 -21.43
C SER A 102 0.15 -6.13 -20.73
N THR A 103 1.15 -6.59 -19.97
CA THR A 103 1.97 -5.73 -19.11
C THR A 103 2.61 -4.55 -19.86
N ALA A 104 2.42 -3.35 -19.33
CA ALA A 104 2.94 -2.09 -19.87
C ALA A 104 2.52 -1.80 -21.34
N SER A 105 1.52 -2.50 -21.89
CA SER A 105 1.04 -2.31 -23.27
C SER A 105 0.31 -0.98 -23.49
N LYS A 106 -0.12 -0.33 -22.41
CA LYS A 106 -0.84 0.94 -22.41
C LYS A 106 -0.07 2.08 -21.75
N CYS A 107 1.25 1.93 -21.57
CA CYS A 107 2.05 3.04 -21.07
C CYS A 107 2.02 4.22 -22.04
N GLY A 108 1.84 5.42 -21.50
CA GLY A 108 2.01 6.67 -22.24
C GLY A 108 3.48 6.92 -22.57
N LYS A 109 3.84 8.16 -22.89
CA LYS A 109 5.26 8.55 -22.97
C LYS A 109 5.81 8.71 -21.54
N PRO A 110 7.04 8.25 -21.24
CA PRO A 110 8.07 7.77 -22.16
C PRO A 110 8.03 6.25 -22.44
N GLY A 111 6.98 5.55 -22.01
CA GLY A 111 6.75 4.14 -22.32
C GLY A 111 7.02 3.24 -21.12
N ARG A 112 7.57 2.07 -21.40
CA ARG A 112 7.95 1.08 -20.38
C ARG A 112 9.24 1.50 -19.68
N SER A 113 9.31 1.29 -18.36
CA SER A 113 10.55 1.51 -17.61
C SER A 113 11.64 0.51 -18.02
N LYS A 114 12.88 1.01 -18.17
CA LYS A 114 14.05 0.17 -18.45
C LYS A 114 14.49 -0.63 -17.22
N THR A 115 14.26 -0.09 -16.03
CA THR A 115 14.64 -0.70 -14.75
C THR A 115 13.56 -1.64 -14.24
N TYR A 116 12.30 -1.25 -14.40
CA TYR A 116 11.13 -2.02 -13.95
C TYR A 116 10.26 -2.35 -15.17
N PRO A 117 10.59 -3.41 -15.95
CA PRO A 117 9.97 -3.67 -17.25
C PRO A 117 8.45 -3.94 -17.18
N ASN A 118 7.93 -4.21 -15.99
CA ASN A 118 6.51 -4.41 -15.76
C ASN A 118 5.74 -3.12 -15.42
N LEU A 119 6.43 -1.99 -15.28
CA LEU A 119 5.87 -0.69 -14.96
C LEU A 119 6.05 0.30 -16.10
N CYS A 120 5.19 1.32 -16.12
CA CYS A 120 5.41 2.50 -16.95
C CYS A 120 6.55 3.34 -16.36
N ALA A 121 7.31 3.99 -17.22
CA ALA A 121 8.31 4.96 -16.79
C ALA A 121 7.61 6.25 -16.33
N SER A 122 8.06 6.81 -15.19
CA SER A 122 7.69 8.16 -14.78
C SER A 122 8.64 9.18 -15.44
N THR A 123 8.08 10.35 -15.78
CA THR A 123 8.80 11.51 -16.29
C THR A 123 9.50 12.31 -15.19
N ASP A 124 9.15 12.09 -13.92
CA ASP A 124 9.54 12.95 -12.79
C ASP A 124 10.99 12.72 -12.33
N PHE A 125 11.71 11.82 -13.00
CA PHE A 125 13.15 11.62 -12.83
C PHE A 125 13.98 12.36 -13.89
N TYR A 126 13.39 13.30 -14.65
CA TYR A 126 14.05 14.11 -15.67
C TYR A 126 13.80 15.64 -15.54
N GLU A 127 13.55 16.16 -14.35
CA GLU A 127 13.76 17.60 -14.09
C GLU A 127 14.94 17.78 -13.14
N GLU A 128 16.06 18.17 -13.77
CA GLU A 128 17.36 18.71 -13.28
C GLU A 128 18.24 17.87 -12.32
#